data_AF-A0A9Q3E9B8-F1
#
_entry.id   AF-A0A9Q3E9B8-F1
#
_cell.length_a   1.000
_cell.length_b   1.000
_cell.length_c   1.000
_cell.angle_alpha   90.00
_cell.angle_beta   90.00
_cell.angle_gamma   90.00
#
_symmetry.space_group_name_H-M   'P 1'
#
loop_
_entity.id
_entity.type
_entity.pdbx_description
1 polymer ?
#
loop_
_entity_poly.entity_id
_entity_poly.type
_entity_poly.pdbx_seq_one_letter_code
_entity_poly.pdbx_strand_id
1 'polypeptide(L)'
;MLRRPPYPESLETRKEIEKHVNEFLNMDLIRKIGHNQIGEITTPVLITWHYGKSRLHGNFRALNNYTSSDRYPIPRIPHAPDKLAKAKYITKMDFMKGFHQNGIKPNSMK
;
A
#
# COMPACT_ATOMS: atom_id res chain seq x y z
N MET A 1 -14.24 2.54 -16.67
CA MET A 1 -13.46 1.35 -16.26
C MET A 1 -11.98 1.75 -16.22
N LEU A 2 -11.37 1.85 -15.04
CA LEU A 2 -9.99 2.32 -14.91
C LEU A 2 -9.03 1.17 -15.19
N ARG A 3 -8.70 0.96 -16.47
CA ARG A 3 -7.71 -0.05 -16.89
C ARG A 3 -6.46 0.64 -17.38
N ARG A 4 -5.34 0.34 -16.74
CA ARG A 4 -4.03 0.81 -17.17
C ARG A 4 -3.12 -0.37 -17.49
N PRO A 5 -2.42 -0.35 -18.65
CA PRO A 5 -1.45 -1.38 -18.97
C PRO A 5 -0.26 -1.29 -18.01
N PRO A 6 0.48 -2.39 -17.81
CA PRO A 6 1.74 -2.37 -17.08
C PRO A 6 2.75 -1.46 -17.80
N TYR A 7 3.66 -0.87 -17.03
CA TYR A 7 4.77 -0.13 -17.63
C TYR A 7 5.77 -1.10 -18.27
N PRO A 8 6.48 -0.69 -19.34
CA PRO A 8 7.62 -1.42 -19.85
C PRO A 8 8.73 -1.45 -18.80
N GLU A 9 9.24 -2.63 -18.46
CA GLU A 9 10.24 -2.80 -17.40
C GLU A 9 11.43 -3.63 -17.88
N SER A 10 12.60 -3.38 -17.28
CA SER A 10 13.79 -4.19 -17.52
C SER A 10 13.64 -5.61 -16.96
N LEU A 11 14.44 -6.55 -17.44
CA LEU A 11 14.44 -7.93 -16.94
C LEU A 11 14.75 -7.99 -15.43
N GLU A 12 15.69 -7.16 -14.97
CA GLU A 12 16.04 -7.07 -13.54
C GLU A 12 14.85 -6.58 -12.71
N THR A 13 14.19 -5.52 -13.17
CA THR A 13 13.02 -4.96 -12.47
C THR A 13 11.88 -5.97 -12.42
N ARG A 14 11.66 -6.71 -13.51
CA ARG A 14 10.63 -7.75 -13.56
C ARG A 14 10.89 -8.89 -12.57
N LYS A 15 12.14 -9.32 -12.41
CA LYS A 15 12.54 -10.31 -11.39
C LYS A 15 12.23 -9.83 -9.98
N GLU A 16 12.53 -8.56 -9.69
CA GLU A 16 12.23 -7.96 -8.38
C GLU A 16 10.72 -7.84 -8.15
N ILE A 17 9.93 -7.47 -9.17
CA ILE A 17 8.47 -7.46 -9.08
C ILE A 17 7.95 -8.85 -8.70
N GLU A 18 8.40 -9.90 -9.41
CA GLU A 18 7.98 -11.28 -9.15
C GLU A 18 8.36 -11.73 -7.74
N LYS A 19 9.55 -11.37 -7.26
CA LYS A 19 9.99 -11.61 -5.89
C LYS A 19 9.04 -10.98 -4.87
N HIS A 20 8.78 -9.67 -4.97
CA HIS A 20 7.87 -8.97 -4.05
C HIS A 20 6.44 -9.51 -4.11
N VAL A 21 5.93 -9.84 -5.30
CA VAL A 21 4.61 -10.44 -5.47
C VAL A 21 4.51 -11.79 -4.77
N ASN A 22 5.52 -12.65 -4.91
CA ASN A 22 5.56 -13.95 -4.22
C ASN A 22 5.63 -13.79 -2.69
N GLU A 23 6.42 -12.83 -2.19
CA GLU A 23 6.44 -12.50 -0.76
C GLU A 23 5.07 -12.06 -0.25
N PHE A 24 4.37 -11.19 -0.98
CA PHE A 24 3.02 -10.74 -0.61
C PHE A 24 1.96 -11.83 -0.72
N LEU A 25 2.08 -12.76 -1.67
CA LEU A 25 1.23 -13.95 -1.75
C LEU A 25 1.44 -14.86 -0.54
N ASN A 26 2.70 -15.11 -0.15
CA ASN A 26 3.02 -15.96 1.01
C ASN A 26 2.58 -15.34 2.34
N MET A 27 2.49 -14.01 2.41
CA MET A 27 1.98 -13.28 3.58
C MET A 27 0.44 -13.10 3.55
N ASP A 28 -0.26 -13.68 2.57
CA ASP A 28 -1.71 -13.51 2.35
C ASP A 28 -2.16 -12.03 2.24
N LEU A 29 -1.26 -11.15 1.78
CA LEU A 29 -1.55 -9.72 1.59
C LEU A 29 -2.24 -9.43 0.26
N ILE A 30 -1.97 -10.27 -0.73
CA ILE A 30 -2.58 -10.19 -2.07
C ILE A 30 -3.06 -11.58 -2.49
N ARG A 31 -3.95 -11.61 -3.47
CA ARG A 31 -4.46 -12.85 -4.07
C ARG A 31 -4.39 -12.79 -5.58
N LYS A 32 -4.23 -13.95 -6.22
CA LYS A 32 -4.43 -14.06 -7.66
C LYS A 32 -5.93 -13.91 -7.97
N ILE A 33 -6.24 -13.17 -9.04
CA ILE A 33 -7.60 -13.09 -9.56
C ILE A 33 -7.84 -14.35 -10.40
N GLY A 34 -8.92 -15.07 -10.14
CA GLY A 34 -9.25 -16.31 -10.85
C GLY A 34 -9.69 -16.03 -12.30
N HIS A 35 -9.59 -17.02 -13.18
CA HIS A 35 -9.96 -16.89 -14.60
C HIS A 35 -11.40 -16.40 -14.85
N ASN A 36 -12.31 -16.64 -13.90
CA ASN A 36 -13.71 -16.23 -13.98
C ASN A 36 -13.99 -14.87 -13.31
N GLN A 37 -12.97 -14.22 -12.74
CA GLN A 37 -13.07 -12.90 -12.13
C GLN A 37 -12.39 -11.88 -13.04
N ILE A 38 -13.15 -10.89 -13.51
CA ILE A 38 -12.62 -9.80 -14.32
C ILE A 38 -12.32 -8.65 -13.37
N GLY A 39 -11.06 -8.25 -13.27
CA GLY A 39 -10.70 -7.00 -12.59
C GLY A 39 -11.32 -5.83 -13.33
N GLU A 40 -12.24 -5.12 -12.67
CA GLU A 40 -12.85 -3.91 -13.25
C GLU A 40 -11.86 -2.75 -13.29
N ILE A 41 -10.89 -2.77 -12.38
CA ILE A 41 -9.88 -1.72 -12.18
C ILE A 41 -8.50 -2.37 -12.20
N THR A 42 -7.58 -1.82 -13.00
CA THR A 42 -6.16 -2.19 -12.98
C THR A 42 -5.27 -0.97 -12.86
N THR A 43 -4.31 -1.04 -11.95
CA THR A 43 -3.27 -0.02 -11.75
C THR A 43 -1.90 -0.64 -11.94
N PRO A 44 -0.98 0.01 -12.67
CA PRO A 44 0.34 -0.53 -12.90
C PRO A 44 1.17 -0.46 -11.62
N VAL A 45 2.16 -1.35 -11.52
CA VAL A 45 3.15 -1.39 -10.44
C VAL A 45 4.51 -0.99 -10.97
N LEU A 46 5.36 -0.47 -10.10
CA LEU A 46 6.72 -0.02 -10.37
C LEU A 46 7.62 -0.42 -9.20
N ILE A 47 8.92 -0.57 -9.48
CA ILE A 47 9.94 -0.74 -8.45
C ILE A 47 10.68 0.58 -8.28
N THR A 48 10.93 0.94 -7.02
CA THR A 48 11.89 1.99 -6.68
C THR A 48 13.03 1.42 -5.86
N TRP A 49 14.23 1.88 -6.14
CA TRP A 49 15.45 1.45 -5.46
C TRP A 49 15.89 2.48 -4.44
N HIS A 50 16.30 2.01 -3.26
CA HIS A 50 16.81 2.87 -2.20
C HIS A 50 17.81 2.12 -1.31
N TYR A 51 19.06 2.58 -1.27
CA TYR A 51 20.18 1.94 -0.56
C TYR A 51 20.28 0.42 -0.81
N GLY A 52 20.21 0.00 -2.08
CA GLY A 52 20.30 -1.42 -2.47
C GLY A 52 19.05 -2.26 -2.18
N LYS A 53 17.98 -1.67 -1.64
CA LYS A 53 16.69 -2.34 -1.42
C LYS A 53 15.67 -1.89 -2.46
N SER A 54 14.96 -2.84 -3.05
CA SER A 54 13.82 -2.61 -3.93
C SER A 54 12.52 -2.51 -3.12
N ARG A 55 11.57 -1.70 -3.61
CA ARG A 55 10.21 -1.59 -3.06
C ARG A 55 9.21 -1.59 -4.20
N LEU A 56 8.18 -2.43 -4.08
CA LEU A 56 7.05 -2.48 -5.01
C LEU A 56 6.01 -1.41 -4.67
N HIS A 57 5.71 -0.55 -5.65
CA HIS A 57 4.75 0.55 -5.52
C HIS A 57 3.61 0.39 -6.53
N GLY A 58 2.36 0.41 -6.06
CA GLY A 58 1.18 0.54 -6.92
C GLY A 58 0.92 2.00 -7.31
N ASN A 59 0.78 2.29 -8.60
CA ASN A 59 0.42 3.64 -9.05
C ASN A 59 -1.09 3.87 -8.94
N PHE A 60 -1.52 4.25 -7.74
CA PHE A 60 -2.92 4.57 -7.43
C PHE A 60 -3.35 5.99 -7.79
N ARG A 61 -2.51 6.80 -8.45
CA ARG A 61 -2.83 8.22 -8.72
C ARG A 61 -4.16 8.40 -9.45
N ALA A 62 -4.46 7.53 -10.42
CA ALA A 62 -5.73 7.58 -11.11
C ALA A 62 -6.89 7.05 -10.28
N LEU A 63 -6.65 6.00 -9.49
CA LEU A 63 -7.66 5.44 -8.58
C LEU A 63 -8.08 6.48 -7.53
N ASN A 64 -7.13 7.25 -7.01
CA ASN A 64 -7.34 8.30 -6.03
C ASN A 64 -8.28 9.42 -6.49
N ASN A 65 -8.45 9.62 -7.80
CA ASN A 65 -9.41 10.59 -8.34
C ASN A 65 -10.86 10.10 -8.28
N TYR A 66 -11.06 8.78 -8.16
CA TYR A 66 -12.39 8.16 -8.07
C TYR A 66 -12.76 7.75 -6.65
N THR A 67 -11.81 7.77 -5.71
CA THR A 67 -12.07 7.46 -4.31
C THR A 67 -12.42 8.71 -3.51
N SER A 68 -13.34 8.55 -2.55
CA SER A 68 -13.64 9.62 -1.60
C SER A 68 -12.54 9.69 -0.54
N SER A 69 -12.04 10.89 -0.28
CA SER A 69 -11.03 11.12 0.77
C SER A 69 -11.65 10.89 2.15
N ASP A 70 -11.08 9.97 2.91
CA ASP A 70 -11.39 9.78 4.33
C ASP A 70 -10.61 10.81 5.16
N ARG A 71 -11.32 11.83 5.67
CA ARG A 71 -10.74 12.89 6.49
C ARG A 71 -10.95 12.57 7.96
N TYR A 72 -10.31 11.50 8.44
CA TYR A 72 -10.24 11.23 9.86
C TYR A 72 -9.51 12.38 10.58
N PRO A 73 -10.02 12.89 11.73
CA PRO A 73 -9.41 14.01 12.42
C PRO A 73 -8.06 13.59 13.06
N ILE A 74 -6.98 13.77 12.31
CA ILE A 74 -5.62 13.60 12.83
C ILE A 74 -5.27 14.85 13.64
N PRO A 75 -4.89 14.72 14.93
CA PRO A 75 -4.52 15.86 15.75
C PRO A 75 -3.31 16.57 15.12
N ARG A 76 -3.35 17.90 15.08
CA ARG A 76 -2.21 18.69 14.58
C ARG A 76 -1.01 18.51 15.52
N ILE A 77 0.17 18.35 14.93
CA ILE A 77 1.44 18.14 15.64
C ILE A 77 1.68 19.15 16.79
N PRO A 78 1.38 20.46 16.66
CA PRO A 78 1.65 21.42 17.74
C PRO A 78 0.89 21.17 19.04
N HIS A 79 -0.25 20.46 18.99
CA HIS A 79 -1.05 20.16 20.19
C HIS A 79 -0.66 18.84 20.88
N ALA A 80 0.24 18.07 20.28
CA ALA A 80 0.71 16.82 20.86
C ALA A 80 1.63 17.01 22.09
N PRO A 81 2.59 17.98 22.08
CA PRO A 81 3.46 18.24 23.24
C PRO A 81 2.70 18.66 24.49
N ASP A 82 1.65 19.47 24.36
CA ASP A 82 0.85 19.93 25.52
C ASP A 82 0.28 18.77 26.34
N LYS A 83 -0.10 17.68 25.65
CA LYS A 83 -0.63 16.47 26.28
C LYS A 83 0.45 15.57 26.88
N LEU A 84 1.68 15.64 26.35
CA LEU A 84 2.82 14.85 26.80
C LEU A 84 3.66 15.57 27.87
N ALA A 85 3.55 16.89 28.00
CA ALA A 85 4.38 17.72 28.86
C ALA A 85 4.30 17.37 30.36
N LYS A 86 3.19 16.76 30.80
CA LYS A 86 3.00 16.32 32.20
C LYS A 86 3.32 14.83 32.43
N ALA A 87 3.76 14.11 31.40
CA ALA A 87 4.04 12.69 31.51
C ALA A 87 5.39 12.45 32.21
N LYS A 88 5.41 11.58 33.22
CA LYS A 88 6.64 11.15 33.92
C LYS A 88 7.46 10.15 33.08
N TYR A 89 6.79 9.37 32.24
CA TYR A 89 7.38 8.40 31.33
C TYR A 89 6.62 8.44 30.00
N ILE A 90 7.36 8.34 28.89
CA ILE A 90 6.78 8.28 27.54
C ILE A 90 7.22 6.97 26.90
N THR A 91 6.25 6.18 26.43
CA THR A 91 6.49 4.96 25.66
C THR A 91 5.97 5.16 24.24
N LYS A 92 6.80 4.86 23.25
CA LYS A 92 6.42 4.88 21.84
C LYS A 92 6.33 3.45 21.33
N MET A 93 5.22 3.11 20.70
CA MET A 93 5.03 1.85 19.98
C MET A 93 4.83 2.17 18.50
N ASP A 94 5.39 1.33 17.63
CA ASP A 94 5.21 1.43 16.18
C ASP A 94 4.59 0.13 15.66
N PHE A 95 3.57 0.25 14.81
CA PHE A 95 2.94 -0.90 14.18
C PHE A 95 3.75 -1.28 12.94
N MET A 96 4.55 -2.35 13.05
CA MET A 96 5.32 -2.86 11.94
C MET A 96 4.39 -3.22 10.77
N LYS A 97 4.59 -2.58 9.60
CA LYS A 97 3.75 -2.81 8.42
C LYS A 97 2.25 -2.56 8.67
N GLY A 98 1.90 -1.57 9.50
CA GLY A 98 0.51 -1.34 9.96
C GLY A 98 -0.55 -1.32 8.85
N PHE A 99 -0.28 -0.77 7.66
CA PHE A 99 -1.23 -0.80 6.55
C PHE A 99 -1.59 -2.21 6.07
N HIS A 100 -0.65 -3.15 6.13
CA HIS A 100 -0.84 -4.54 5.72
C HIS A 100 -1.63 -5.36 6.74
N GLN A 101 -1.81 -4.85 7.96
CA GLN A 101 -2.58 -5.52 9.02
C GLN A 101 -4.08 -5.22 8.91
N ASN A 102 -4.47 -4.17 8.18
CA ASN A 102 -5.87 -3.78 8.03
C ASN A 102 -6.54 -4.59 6.91
N GLY A 103 -7.68 -5.19 7.20
CA GLY A 103 -8.50 -5.88 6.21
C GLY A 103 -9.15 -4.92 5.22
N ILE A 104 -9.26 -5.36 3.96
CA ILE A 104 -9.99 -4.63 2.92
C ILE A 104 -11.46 -5.10 2.92
N LYS A 105 -12.41 -4.18 2.74
CA LYS A 105 -13.83 -4.54 2.61
C LYS A 105 -14.05 -5.46 1.39
N PRO A 106 -14.82 -6.57 1.49
CA PRO A 106 -15.00 -7.52 0.39
C PRO A 106 -15.48 -6.92 -0.93
N ASN A 107 -16.36 -5.93 -0.87
CA ASN A 107 -16.87 -5.25 -2.06
C ASN A 107 -15.86 -4.31 -2.72
N SER A 108 -14.79 -3.94 -2.02
CA SER A 108 -13.71 -3.09 -2.54
C SER A 108 -12.55 -3.90 -3.15
N MET A 109 -12.63 -5.23 -3.11
CA MET A 109 -11.62 -6.16 -3.68
C MET A 109 -12.02 -6.73 -5.05
N LYS A 110 -13.12 -6.23 -5.63
CA LYS A 110 -13.64 -6.65 -6.94
C LYS A 110 -13.09 -5.76 -8.05
#